data_AF-A0A7X7C1L8-F1
#
_entry.id   AF-A0A7X7C1L8-F1
#
_cell.length_a   1.000
_cell.length_b   1.000
_cell.length_c   1.000
_cell.angle_alpha   90.00
_cell.angle_beta   90.00
_cell.angle_gamma   90.00
#
_symmetry.space_group_name_H-M   'P 1'
#
loop_
_entity.id
_entity.type
_entity.pdbx_description
1 polymer ?
#
loop_
_entity_poly.entity_id
_entity_poly.type
_entity_poly.pdbx_seq_one_letter_code
_entity_poly.pdbx_strand_id
1 'polypeptide(L)' 'MPTNDTINNIYDIVSNPRFINMEGLSGEIPFWVAPYDISKELKVESEIKHLVRKLKTSGFEPLCIDLFELSCEIIEE' A
#
# COMPACT_ATOMS: atom_id res chain seq x y z
N MET A 1 -12.22 -7.32 -0.53
CA MET A 1 -12.56 -7.52 0.90
C MET A 1 -11.27 -7.45 1.71
N PRO A 2 -11.21 -6.84 2.90
CA PRO A 2 -10.05 -6.95 3.78
C PRO A 2 -10.13 -8.31 4.50
N THR A 3 -9.79 -9.36 3.76
CA THR A 3 -9.32 -10.61 4.36
C THR A 3 -7.82 -10.47 4.62
N ASN A 4 -7.28 -11.19 5.61
CA ASN A 4 -5.83 -11.25 5.84
C ASN A 4 -5.08 -11.61 4.55
N ASP A 5 -5.69 -12.41 3.69
CA ASP A 5 -5.11 -12.86 2.43
C ASP A 5 -4.79 -11.69 1.49
N THR A 6 -5.61 -10.63 1.47
CA THR A 6 -5.36 -9.48 0.59
C THR A 6 -4.12 -8.70 1.02
N ILE A 7 -3.96 -8.47 2.32
CA ILE A 7 -2.80 -7.73 2.87
C ILE A 7 -1.53 -8.56 2.75
N ASN A 8 -1.61 -9.86 2.96
CA ASN A 8 -0.49 -10.77 2.72
C ASN A 8 -0.07 -10.78 1.25
N ASN A 9 -1.03 -10.83 0.32
CA ASN A 9 -0.74 -10.74 -1.11
C ASN A 9 -0.08 -9.40 -1.47
N ILE A 10 -0.58 -8.29 -0.94
CA ILE A 10 0.03 -6.97 -1.16
C ILE A 10 1.45 -6.96 -0.63
N TYR A 11 1.69 -7.48 0.59
CA TYR A 11 3.03 -7.59 1.15
C TYR A 11 3.97 -8.39 0.23
N ASP A 12 3.54 -9.55 -0.26
CA ASP A 12 4.34 -10.41 -1.13
C ASP A 12 4.68 -9.73 -2.46
N ILE A 13 3.76 -8.91 -2.99
CA ILE A 13 3.98 -8.12 -4.21
C ILE A 13 4.98 -7.00 -3.95
N VAL A 14 4.73 -6.15 -2.95
CA VAL A 14 5.51 -4.91 -2.73
C VAL A 14 6.88 -5.16 -2.09
N SER A 15 7.08 -6.32 -1.47
CA SER A 15 8.39 -6.77 -0.98
C SER A 15 9.19 -7.57 -2.02
N ASN A 16 8.61 -7.86 -3.20
CA ASN A 16 9.30 -8.57 -4.25
C ASN A 16 10.43 -7.70 -4.84
N PRO A 17 11.66 -8.21 -4.99
CA PRO A 17 12.77 -7.45 -5.59
C PRO A 17 12.45 -6.86 -6.96
N ARG A 18 11.67 -7.57 -7.80
CA ARG A 18 11.26 -7.06 -9.11
C ARG A 18 10.37 -5.83 -8.99
N PHE A 19 9.46 -5.81 -8.02
CA PHE A 19 8.59 -4.66 -7.76
C PHE A 19 9.40 -3.45 -7.29
N ILE A 20 10.33 -3.68 -6.36
CA ILE A 20 11.22 -2.65 -5.80
C ILE A 20 12.14 -2.06 -6.88
N ASN A 21 12.65 -2.91 -7.77
CA ASN A 21 13.51 -2.50 -8.89
C ASN A 21 12.74 -1.94 -10.09
N MET A 22 11.41 -1.77 -9.99
CA MET A 22 10.54 -1.30 -11.07
C MET A 22 10.61 -2.16 -12.35
N GLU A 23 10.79 -3.46 -12.19
CA GLU A 23 10.86 -4.42 -13.30
C GLU A 23 9.45 -4.86 -13.73
N GLY A 24 8.88 -4.17 -14.73
CA GLY A 24 7.63 -4.55 -15.38
C GLY A 24 7.82 -5.25 -16.74
N LEU A 25 6.74 -5.87 -17.23
CA LEU A 25 6.71 -6.37 -18.61
C LEU A 25 6.70 -5.18 -19.57
N SER A 26 7.45 -5.28 -20.66
CA SER A 26 7.47 -4.24 -21.72
C SER A 26 7.83 -2.83 -21.22
N GLY A 27 8.54 -2.71 -20.10
CA GLY A 27 8.96 -1.42 -19.53
C GLY A 27 7.86 -0.67 -18.78
N GLU A 28 6.74 -1.32 -18.44
CA GLU A 28 5.70 -0.74 -17.60
C GLU A 28 6.20 -0.53 -16.16
N ILE A 29 5.71 0.53 -15.51
CA ILE A 29 5.97 0.77 -14.09
C ILE A 29 5.03 -0.14 -13.28
N PRO A 30 5.54 -1.01 -12.40
CA PRO A 30 4.69 -1.85 -11.59
C PRO A 30 3.95 -1.02 -10.54
N PHE A 31 2.63 -1.14 -10.52
CA PHE A 31 1.77 -0.62 -9.45
C PHE A 31 0.67 -1.63 -9.14
N TRP A 32 0.05 -1.50 -7.97
CA TRP A 32 -1.03 -2.39 -7.55
C TRP A 32 -2.20 -1.57 -6.99
N VAL A 33 -3.42 -1.96 -7.37
CA VAL A 33 -4.65 -1.34 -6.88
C VAL A 33 -5.45 -2.41 -6.13
N ALA A 34 -5.75 -2.15 -4.85
CA ALA A 34 -6.50 -3.06 -4.01
C ALA A 34 -7.88 -2.46 -3.65
N PRO A 35 -8.92 -2.69 -4.49
CA PRO A 35 -10.25 -2.16 -4.21
C PRO A 35 -10.87 -2.83 -2.98
N TYR A 36 -11.61 -2.04 -2.19
CA TYR A 36 -12.34 -2.52 -1.04
C TYR A 36 -13.72 -1.87 -0.95
N ASP A 37 -14.60 -2.49 -0.17
CA ASP A 37 -15.93 -1.97 0.11
C ASP A 37 -15.81 -0.83 1.13
N ILE A 38 -16.35 0.34 0.82
CA ILE A 38 -16.27 1.54 1.66
C ILE A 38 -16.78 1.31 3.10
N SER A 39 -17.72 0.37 3.30
CA SER A 39 -18.18 -0.02 4.63
C SER A 39 -17.07 -0.59 5.53
N LYS A 40 -15.89 -0.86 4.98
CA LYS A 40 -14.74 -1.48 5.64
C LYS A 40 -13.55 -0.54 5.83
N GLU A 41 -13.72 0.75 5.55
CA GLU A 41 -12.69 1.80 5.65
C GLU A 41 -11.84 1.66 6.91
N LEU A 42 -12.47 1.70 8.09
CA LEU A 42 -11.78 1.64 9.39
C LEU A 42 -10.89 0.40 9.54
N LYS A 43 -11.32 -0.74 8.98
CA LYS A 43 -10.52 -1.96 8.99
C LYS A 43 -9.34 -1.85 8.03
N VAL A 44 -9.57 -1.33 6.83
CA VAL A 44 -8.51 -1.15 5.82
C VAL A 44 -7.44 -0.19 6.31
N GLU A 45 -7.83 0.93 6.93
CA GLU A 45 -6.91 1.89 7.53
C GLU A 45 -6.00 1.22 8.58
N SER A 46 -6.57 0.39 9.47
CA SER A 46 -5.81 -0.39 10.45
C SER A 46 -4.84 -1.37 9.78
N GLU A 47 -5.27 -2.06 8.72
CA GLU A 47 -4.43 -3.03 8.02
C GLU A 47 -3.28 -2.35 7.24
N ILE A 48 -3.49 -1.16 6.68
CA ILE A 48 -2.43 -0.37 6.05
C ILE A 48 -1.33 -0.04 7.07
N LYS A 49 -1.71 0.39 8.28
CA LYS A 49 -0.74 0.65 9.37
C LYS A 49 0.04 -0.61 9.74
N HIS A 50 -0.62 -1.77 9.79
CA HIS A 50 0.06 -3.05 10.02
C HIS A 50 1.03 -3.43 8.89
N LEU A 51 0.62 -3.27 7.63
CA LEU A 51 1.45 -3.54 6.46
C LEU A 51 2.72 -2.68 6.47
N VAL A 52 2.58 -1.37 6.70
CA VAL A 52 3.71 -0.43 6.79
C VAL A 52 4.67 -0.85 7.90
N ARG A 53 4.15 -1.22 9.08
CA ARG A 53 4.98 -1.69 10.20
C ARG A 53 5.71 -2.99 9.86
N LYS A 54 5.04 -3.93 9.20
CA LYS A 54 5.62 -5.20 8.76
C LYS A 54 6.78 -4.94 7.79
N LEU A 55 6.56 -4.12 6.76
CA LEU A 55 7.59 -3.73 5.80
C LEU A 55 8.81 -3.07 6.48
N LYS A 56 8.58 -2.13 7.41
CA LYS A 56 9.66 -1.52 8.21
C LYS A 56 10.47 -2.55 9.01
N THR A 57 9.77 -3.48 9.65
CA THR A 57 10.42 -4.54 10.45
C THR A 57 11.22 -5.52 9.57
N SER A 58 10.82 -5.67 8.31
CA SER A 58 11.50 -6.47 7.30
C SER A 58 12.67 -5.74 6.61
N GLY A 59 13.03 -4.54 7.06
CA GLY A 59 14.17 -3.78 6.56
C GLY A 59 13.88 -2.85 5.37
N PHE A 60 12.60 -2.66 5.02
CA PHE A 60 12.19 -1.71 4.00
C PHE A 60 11.90 -0.32 4.59
N GLU A 61 11.98 0.73 3.76
CA GLU A 61 11.62 2.10 4.15
C GLU A 61 10.42 2.61 3.33
N PRO A 62 9.20 2.07 3.56
CA PRO A 62 8.03 2.48 2.80
C PRO A 62 7.58 3.90 3.17
N LEU A 63 7.23 4.68 2.15
CA LEU A 63 6.47 5.92 2.30
C LEU A 63 4.96 5.61 2.20
N CYS A 64 4.19 6.09 3.16
CA CYS A 64 2.73 5.95 3.19
C CYS A 64 2.13 7.34 3.05
N ILE A 65 1.38 7.58 1.98
CA ILE A 65 0.74 8.86 1.68
C ILE A 65 -0.77 8.63 1.65
N ASP A 66 -1.50 9.34 2.50
CA ASP A 66 -2.94 9.45 2.39
C ASP A 66 -3.26 10.62 1.47
N LEU A 67 -3.84 10.32 0.30
CA LEU A 67 -4.12 11.34 -0.71
C LEU A 67 -5.29 12.25 -0.33
N PHE A 68 -6.23 11.78 0.50
CA PHE A 68 -7.35 12.60 0.96
C PHE A 68 -6.86 13.60 1.99
N GLU A 69 -6.10 13.14 2.98
CA GLU A 69 -5.49 14.02 3.99
C GLU A 69 -4.57 15.05 3.33
N LEU A 70 -3.68 14.61 2.43
CA LEU A 70 -2.80 15.50 1.69
C LEU A 70 -3.58 16.55 0.88
N SER A 71 -4.73 16.18 0.31
CA SER A 71 -5.57 17.13 -0.41
C SER A 71 -6.19 18.17 0.51
N CYS A 72 -6.62 17.78 1.71
CA CYS A 72 -7.12 18.71 2.73
C CYS A 72 -6.01 19.67 3.18
N GLU A 73 -4.81 19.16 3.46
CA GLU A 73 -3.64 19.96 3.83
C GLU A 73 -3.34 21.04 2.76
N ILE A 74 -3.32 20.66 1.47
CA ILE A 74 -3.07 21.59 0.35
C ILE A 74 -4.14 22.68 0.24
N ILE A 75 -5.40 22.38 0.60
CA ILE A 75 -6.51 23.34 0.50
C ILE A 75 -6.51 24.33 1.67
N GLU A 76 -5.99 23.93 2.83
CA GLU A 76 -5.92 24.78 4.03
C GLU A 76 -4.73 25.77 4.01
N GLU A 77 -3.76 25.58 3.09
CA GLU A 77 -2.68 26.53 2.78
C GLU A 77 -3.15 27.75 1.96
#